data_AF-A0A6I8WAW7-F1
#
_entry.id   AF-A0A6I8WAW7-F1
#
_cell.length_a   1.000
_cell.length_b   1.000
_cell.length_c   1.000
_cell.angle_alpha   90.00
_cell.angle_beta   90.00
_cell.angle_gamma   90.00
#
_symmetry.space_group_name_H-M   'P 1'
#
loop_
_entity.id
_entity.type
_entity.pdbx_description
1 polymer ?
#
loop_
_entity_poly.entity_id
_entity_poly.type
_entity_poly.pdbx_seq_one_letter_code
_entity_poly.pdbx_strand_id
1 'polypeptide(L)'
;MLLGGPKAEGSLDTPMISNDMEEINQKIYKAFHDINSIFQGQFRILGADIHHSDQKQLLVLAMPFKITPNNVVQDEEIVSRDLKTDVRHPGVRSGYVIPGLIAFHFDVDLKRALASIGQVICASGKKYTLIGGMSGKNTDGGQMFEITNSGVKDPHPLYKFRLIYSFPNDPTHYFDNGCKFWQLNQNAQEKVQTETRKAGKLLFHLSGSIRKVYDALLAVMSKKSHCDAIELTLEGLKHIITFSDNCGHLSFVYNKLMDLKQSDSVDFAELLALCGLN
;
A
#
# COMPACT_ATOMS: atom_id res chain seq x y z
N MET A 1 -35.43 -13.32 28.06
CA MET A 1 -34.53 -12.16 27.87
C MET A 1 -33.12 -12.61 28.18
N LEU A 2 -32.32 -12.94 27.17
CA LEU A 2 -30.87 -13.11 27.30
C LEU A 2 -30.26 -12.44 26.08
N LEU A 3 -29.55 -11.34 26.35
CA LEU A 3 -28.93 -10.46 25.37
C LEU A 3 -27.74 -11.19 24.72
N GLY A 4 -27.75 -11.20 23.39
CA GLY A 4 -26.64 -11.69 22.58
C GLY A 4 -25.42 -10.79 22.75
N GLY A 5 -24.26 -11.41 23.03
CA GLY A 5 -22.97 -10.77 22.88
C GLY A 5 -22.67 -10.54 21.39
N PRO A 6 -22.00 -9.43 21.02
CA PRO A 6 -21.65 -9.19 19.64
C PRO A 6 -20.56 -10.17 19.19
N LYS A 7 -20.83 -10.85 18.07
CA LYS A 7 -19.82 -11.58 17.30
C LYS A 7 -18.71 -10.62 16.89
N ALA A 8 -17.49 -10.87 17.33
CA ALA A 8 -16.29 -10.29 16.75
C ALA A 8 -15.98 -11.02 15.44
N GLU A 9 -16.40 -10.47 14.31
CA GLU A 9 -15.91 -10.86 12.98
C GLU A 9 -15.22 -9.62 12.38
N GLY A 10 -13.89 -9.69 12.30
CA GLY A 10 -13.04 -8.63 11.76
C GLY A 10 -11.57 -9.07 11.83
N SER A 11 -11.16 -9.90 10.88
CA SER A 11 -9.74 -10.16 10.62
C SER A 11 -9.14 -8.94 9.92
N LEU A 12 -7.86 -8.66 10.20
CA LEU A 12 -7.07 -7.58 9.61
C LEU A 12 -6.85 -7.72 8.09
N ASP A 13 -7.29 -8.83 7.48
CA ASP A 13 -6.83 -9.24 6.15
C ASP A 13 -7.89 -9.20 5.04
N THR A 14 -9.12 -8.78 5.31
CA THR A 14 -10.18 -8.78 4.28
C THR A 14 -10.84 -7.42 4.13
N PRO A 15 -10.48 -6.63 3.11
CA PRO A 15 -11.19 -5.39 2.85
C PRO A 15 -12.49 -5.66 2.08
N MET A 16 -13.59 -5.03 2.51
CA MET A 16 -14.88 -5.02 1.79
C MET A 16 -14.76 -4.14 0.54
N ILE A 17 -14.92 -4.72 -0.65
CA ILE A 17 -15.04 -4.00 -1.92
C ILE A 17 -16.52 -3.77 -2.21
N SER A 18 -16.95 -2.54 -2.52
CA SER A 18 -18.33 -2.30 -2.96
C SER A 18 -18.66 -3.03 -4.28
N ASN A 19 -19.88 -3.54 -4.42
CA ASN A 19 -20.31 -4.31 -5.60
C ASN A 19 -20.13 -3.55 -6.93
N ASP A 20 -20.24 -2.22 -6.93
CA ASP A 20 -20.00 -1.38 -8.12
C ASP A 20 -18.53 -1.42 -8.57
N MET A 21 -17.59 -1.40 -7.61
CA MET A 21 -16.16 -1.44 -7.93
C MET A 21 -15.76 -2.80 -8.49
N GLU A 22 -16.34 -3.87 -7.98
CA GLU A 22 -16.14 -5.21 -8.54
C GLU A 22 -16.64 -5.28 -9.99
N GLU A 23 -17.82 -4.73 -10.29
CA GLU A 23 -18.34 -4.67 -11.66
C GLU A 23 -17.44 -3.83 -12.59
N ILE A 24 -16.95 -2.68 -12.11
CA ILE A 24 -16.01 -1.85 -12.87
C ILE A 24 -14.70 -2.60 -13.13
N ASN A 25 -14.15 -3.27 -12.13
CA ASN A 25 -12.93 -4.08 -12.29
C ASN A 25 -13.11 -5.15 -13.37
N GLN A 26 -14.21 -5.90 -13.33
CA GLN A 26 -14.52 -6.92 -14.34
C GLN A 26 -14.64 -6.34 -15.75
N LYS A 27 -15.26 -5.15 -15.90
CA LYS A 27 -15.34 -4.46 -17.19
C LYS A 27 -13.97 -4.00 -17.69
N ILE A 28 -13.10 -3.51 -16.80
CA ILE A 28 -11.72 -3.16 -17.15
C ILE A 28 -10.95 -4.41 -17.60
N TYR A 29 -10.99 -5.51 -16.85
CA TYR A 29 -10.33 -6.76 -17.24
C TYR A 29 -10.79 -7.25 -18.62
N LYS A 30 -12.10 -7.26 -18.85
CA LYS A 30 -12.66 -7.64 -20.15
C LYS A 30 -12.20 -6.70 -21.27
N ALA A 31 -12.20 -5.40 -21.03
CA ALA A 31 -11.76 -4.43 -22.05
C ALA A 31 -10.29 -4.61 -22.44
N PHE A 32 -9.40 -4.92 -21.49
CA PHE A 32 -8.00 -5.26 -21.81
C PHE A 32 -7.90 -6.49 -22.72
N HIS A 33 -8.76 -7.48 -22.52
CA HIS A 33 -8.85 -8.66 -23.40
C HIS A 33 -9.39 -8.29 -24.79
N ASP A 34 -10.47 -7.51 -24.85
CA ASP A 34 -11.13 -7.12 -26.10
C ASP A 34 -10.23 -6.25 -27.00
N ILE A 35 -9.36 -5.42 -26.43
CA ILE A 35 -8.38 -4.63 -27.20
C ILE A 35 -7.12 -5.41 -27.59
N ASN A 36 -7.05 -6.70 -27.25
CA ASN A 36 -5.88 -7.57 -27.43
C ASN A 36 -4.60 -6.95 -26.84
N SER A 37 -4.70 -6.46 -25.60
CA SER A 37 -3.57 -5.88 -24.88
C SER A 37 -2.50 -6.93 -24.60
N ILE A 38 -1.23 -6.51 -24.58
CA ILE A 38 -0.12 -7.36 -24.10
C ILE A 38 -0.23 -7.68 -22.60
N PHE A 39 -1.10 -6.98 -21.87
CA PHE A 39 -1.36 -7.16 -20.44
C PHE A 39 -2.65 -7.94 -20.16
N GLN A 40 -3.32 -8.47 -21.18
CA GLN A 40 -4.57 -9.24 -20.99
C GLN A 40 -4.34 -10.45 -20.08
N GLY A 41 -5.13 -10.57 -19.01
CA GLY A 41 -5.01 -11.63 -18.01
C GLY A 41 -3.73 -11.58 -17.15
N GLN A 42 -2.94 -10.51 -17.26
CA GLN A 42 -1.63 -10.37 -16.61
C GLN A 42 -1.64 -9.38 -15.45
N PHE A 43 -2.80 -8.88 -15.01
CA PHE A 43 -2.84 -8.00 -13.85
C PHE A 43 -3.86 -8.39 -12.80
N ARG A 44 -3.56 -8.02 -11.56
CA ARG A 44 -4.47 -8.10 -10.42
C ARG A 44 -4.35 -6.81 -9.61
N ILE A 45 -5.49 -6.15 -9.39
CA ILE A 45 -5.57 -5.02 -8.47
C ILE A 45 -5.53 -5.57 -7.03
N LEU A 46 -4.54 -5.15 -6.26
CA LEU A 46 -4.40 -5.40 -4.83
C LEU A 46 -4.76 -4.12 -4.06
N GLY A 47 -5.78 -4.21 -3.21
CA GLY A 47 -6.20 -3.13 -2.32
C GLY A 47 -7.55 -2.53 -2.71
N ALA A 48 -8.32 -2.22 -1.67
CA ALA A 48 -9.76 -2.06 -1.69
C ALA A 48 -10.15 -0.78 -0.94
N ASP A 49 -11.24 -0.20 -1.44
CA ASP A 49 -12.11 0.85 -0.91
C ASP A 49 -11.53 2.15 -0.32
N ILE A 50 -12.17 3.25 -0.71
CA ILE A 50 -11.67 4.62 -0.83
C ILE A 50 -12.06 5.44 0.40
N HIS A 51 -12.17 4.81 1.57
CA HIS A 51 -12.61 5.51 2.78
C HIS A 51 -11.50 6.21 3.57
N HIS A 52 -10.24 6.07 3.14
CA HIS A 52 -9.12 6.77 3.77
C HIS A 52 -8.21 7.39 2.71
N SER A 53 -8.11 8.71 2.77
CA SER A 53 -7.14 9.52 2.05
C SER A 53 -5.75 8.90 2.17
N ASP A 54 -5.07 8.74 1.03
CA ASP A 54 -3.66 8.38 0.87
C ASP A 54 -3.26 6.91 0.81
N GLN A 55 -4.21 5.96 0.82
CA GLN A 55 -3.85 4.56 0.49
C GLN A 55 -3.62 4.39 -1.01
N LYS A 56 -2.34 4.35 -1.39
CA LYS A 56 -1.86 3.98 -2.72
C LYS A 56 -2.24 2.52 -2.99
N GLN A 57 -3.25 2.30 -3.84
CA GLN A 57 -3.57 0.96 -4.32
C GLN A 57 -2.38 0.42 -5.13
N LEU A 58 -2.23 -0.90 -5.19
CA LEU A 58 -1.13 -1.54 -5.92
C LEU A 58 -1.73 -2.44 -7.00
N LEU A 59 -1.21 -2.36 -8.21
CA LEU A 59 -1.61 -3.23 -9.30
C LEU A 59 -0.43 -4.12 -9.64
N VAL A 60 -0.58 -5.42 -9.40
CA VAL A 60 0.44 -6.41 -9.75
C VAL A 60 0.30 -6.72 -11.23
N LEU A 61 1.38 -6.48 -11.98
CA LEU A 61 1.60 -6.92 -13.35
C LEU A 61 2.47 -8.17 -13.35
N ALA A 62 1.86 -9.31 -13.66
CA ALA A 62 2.55 -10.56 -13.93
C ALA A 62 3.17 -10.49 -15.33
N MET A 63 4.50 -10.44 -15.40
CA MET A 63 5.18 -10.43 -16.69
C MET A 63 5.22 -11.85 -17.26
N PRO A 64 4.96 -12.05 -18.57
CA PRO A 64 4.82 -13.39 -19.16
C PRO A 64 6.18 -14.06 -19.46
N PHE A 65 7.27 -13.58 -18.86
CA PHE A 65 8.63 -14.05 -19.16
C PHE A 65 9.51 -14.05 -17.92
N LYS A 66 10.55 -14.89 -17.98
CA LYS A 66 11.53 -15.06 -16.92
C LYS A 66 12.58 -13.95 -16.95
N ILE A 67 13.17 -13.66 -15.79
CA ILE A 67 14.26 -12.69 -15.65
C ILE A 67 15.48 -13.28 -14.97
N THR A 68 16.63 -12.63 -15.16
CA THR A 68 17.85 -12.84 -14.37
C THR A 68 18.20 -11.51 -13.69
N PRO A 69 18.04 -11.38 -12.36
CA PRO A 69 18.30 -10.15 -11.65
C PRO A 69 19.81 -9.94 -11.44
N ASN A 70 20.32 -8.75 -11.75
CA ASN A 70 21.67 -8.34 -11.39
C ASN A 70 21.61 -7.25 -10.32
N ASN A 71 22.45 -7.37 -9.29
CA ASN A 71 22.63 -6.32 -8.29
C ASN A 71 23.36 -5.14 -8.91
N VAL A 72 22.81 -3.93 -8.72
CA VAL A 72 23.44 -2.70 -9.21
C VAL A 72 23.84 -1.81 -8.05
N VAL A 73 22.93 -1.60 -7.09
CA VAL A 73 23.18 -0.84 -5.86
C VAL A 73 22.42 -1.52 -4.73
N GLN A 74 23.09 -1.72 -3.60
CA GLN A 74 22.48 -2.20 -2.37
C GLN A 74 22.60 -1.10 -1.33
N ASP A 75 21.45 -0.59 -0.91
CA ASP A 75 21.29 0.26 0.26
C ASP A 75 20.71 -0.59 1.42
N GLU A 76 20.68 -0.07 2.65
CA GLU A 76 20.18 -0.81 3.82
C GLU A 76 18.71 -1.22 3.64
N GLU A 77 17.88 -0.38 3.00
CA GLU A 77 16.44 -0.63 2.81
C GLU A 77 16.05 -1.11 1.42
N ILE A 78 16.81 -0.69 0.40
CA ILE A 78 16.41 -0.84 -1.00
C ILE A 78 17.53 -1.51 -1.77
N VAL A 79 17.17 -2.58 -2.49
CA VAL A 79 18.09 -3.22 -3.43
C VAL A 79 17.65 -2.87 -4.85
N SER A 80 18.48 -2.10 -5.56
CA SER A 80 18.25 -1.75 -6.96
C SER A 80 18.78 -2.85 -7.87
N ARG A 81 17.93 -3.24 -8.84
CA ARG A 81 18.15 -4.39 -9.73
C ARG A 81 18.00 -3.98 -11.19
N ASP A 82 18.92 -4.47 -12.00
CA ASP A 82 18.74 -4.56 -13.44
C ASP A 82 18.25 -5.97 -13.77
N LEU A 83 17.09 -6.07 -14.42
CA LEU A 83 16.48 -7.35 -14.77
C LEU A 83 16.80 -7.67 -16.23
N LYS A 84 17.49 -8.78 -16.47
CA LYS A 84 17.80 -9.27 -17.82
C LYS A 84 16.78 -10.30 -18.28
N THR A 85 16.51 -10.34 -19.58
CA THR A 85 15.71 -11.39 -20.22
C THR A 85 16.09 -11.52 -21.70
N ASP A 86 15.97 -12.73 -22.25
CA ASP A 86 16.21 -13.01 -23.67
C ASP A 86 14.94 -12.89 -24.53
N VAL A 87 13.80 -12.60 -23.89
CA VAL A 87 12.51 -12.49 -24.58
C VAL A 87 12.39 -11.16 -25.31
N ARG A 88 11.90 -11.21 -26.55
CA ARG A 88 11.46 -10.02 -27.28
C ARG A 88 10.11 -9.58 -26.74
N HIS A 89 10.12 -8.46 -25.99
CA HIS A 89 8.92 -7.86 -25.42
C HIS A 89 9.00 -6.34 -25.56
N PRO A 90 7.87 -5.61 -25.76
CA PRO A 90 7.89 -4.14 -25.91
C PRO A 90 8.53 -3.40 -24.73
N GLY A 91 8.43 -3.96 -23.53
CA GLY A 91 9.10 -3.49 -22.32
C GLY A 91 10.58 -3.84 -22.18
N VAL A 92 11.22 -4.44 -23.18
CA VAL A 92 12.61 -4.92 -23.13
C VAL A 92 13.45 -4.23 -24.19
N ARG A 93 14.63 -3.73 -23.80
CA ARG A 93 15.60 -3.10 -24.71
C ARG A 93 16.99 -3.66 -24.45
N SER A 94 17.65 -4.14 -25.50
CA SER A 94 19.01 -4.71 -25.43
C SER A 94 19.17 -5.81 -24.38
N GLY A 95 18.14 -6.65 -24.20
CA GLY A 95 18.12 -7.73 -23.22
C GLY A 95 17.82 -7.32 -21.77
N TYR A 96 17.51 -6.03 -21.53
CA TYR A 96 17.12 -5.52 -20.21
C TYR A 96 15.65 -5.12 -20.19
N VAL A 97 14.97 -5.50 -19.12
CA VAL A 97 13.61 -5.03 -18.85
C VAL A 97 13.67 -3.57 -18.39
N ILE A 98 12.88 -2.71 -19.03
CA ILE A 98 12.85 -1.27 -18.73
C ILE A 98 11.48 -0.91 -18.15
N PRO A 99 11.38 -0.53 -16.85
CA PRO A 99 10.09 -0.27 -16.22
C PRO A 99 9.33 0.89 -16.87
N GLY A 100 10.04 1.94 -17.30
CA GLY A 100 9.45 3.06 -18.05
C GLY A 100 8.79 2.64 -19.37
N LEU A 101 9.34 1.64 -20.08
CA LEU A 101 8.70 1.13 -21.31
C LEU A 101 7.45 0.32 -21.00
N ILE A 102 7.49 -0.53 -19.96
CA ILE A 102 6.32 -1.31 -19.54
C ILE A 102 5.18 -0.37 -19.15
N ALA A 103 5.46 0.61 -18.28
CA ALA A 103 4.47 1.54 -17.79
C ALA A 103 3.92 2.46 -18.90
N PHE A 104 4.75 2.85 -19.88
CA PHE A 104 4.27 3.55 -21.08
C PHE A 104 3.27 2.70 -21.88
N HIS A 105 3.61 1.43 -22.15
CA HIS A 105 2.69 0.54 -22.87
C HIS A 105 1.41 0.27 -22.07
N PHE A 106 1.53 0.14 -20.74
CA PHE A 106 0.38 -0.04 -19.87
C PHE A 106 -0.54 1.19 -19.89
N ASP A 107 0.01 2.42 -19.86
CA ASP A 107 -0.75 3.66 -19.99
C ASP A 107 -1.55 3.71 -21.29
N VAL A 108 -0.92 3.36 -22.41
CA VAL A 108 -1.56 3.34 -23.73
C VAL A 108 -2.71 2.33 -23.76
N ASP A 109 -2.48 1.11 -23.29
CA ASP A 109 -3.52 0.08 -23.30
C ASP A 109 -4.63 0.36 -22.27
N LEU A 110 -4.31 0.94 -21.11
CA LEU A 110 -5.32 1.39 -20.14
C LEU A 110 -6.24 2.44 -20.75
N LYS A 111 -5.69 3.48 -21.38
CA LYS A 111 -6.48 4.52 -22.05
C LYS A 111 -7.40 3.94 -23.12
N ARG A 112 -6.88 3.01 -23.93
CA ARG A 112 -7.65 2.32 -24.98
C ARG A 112 -8.75 1.43 -24.39
N ALA A 113 -8.44 0.67 -23.35
CA ALA A 113 -9.39 -0.21 -22.68
C ALA A 113 -10.53 0.62 -22.07
N LEU A 114 -10.21 1.67 -21.31
CA LEU A 114 -11.23 2.55 -20.72
C LEU A 114 -12.09 3.23 -21.80
N ALA A 115 -11.50 3.70 -22.89
CA ALA A 115 -12.23 4.28 -24.02
C ALA A 115 -13.19 3.26 -24.67
N SER A 116 -12.81 1.97 -24.76
CA SER A 116 -13.66 0.92 -25.34
C SER A 116 -14.85 0.53 -24.47
N ILE A 117 -14.79 0.77 -23.15
CA ILE A 117 -15.91 0.48 -22.24
C ILE A 117 -17.07 1.48 -22.46
N GLY A 118 -16.73 2.74 -22.75
CA GLY A 118 -17.71 3.82 -22.82
C GLY A 118 -18.32 4.13 -21.44
N GLN A 119 -19.66 4.14 -21.36
CA GLN A 119 -20.38 4.36 -20.10
C GLN A 119 -20.68 3.03 -19.41
N VAL A 120 -20.26 2.92 -18.15
CA VAL A 120 -20.62 1.82 -17.26
C VAL A 120 -21.90 2.20 -16.51
N ILE A 121 -22.93 1.38 -16.63
CA ILE A 121 -24.10 1.41 -15.76
C ILE A 121 -23.99 0.21 -14.83
N CYS A 122 -23.87 0.47 -13.53
CA CYS A 122 -23.74 -0.57 -12.52
C CYS A 122 -25.11 -1.11 -12.08
N ALA A 123 -25.13 -2.29 -11.46
CA ALA A 123 -26.36 -2.87 -10.89
C ALA A 123 -27.04 -1.96 -9.86
N SER A 124 -26.30 -1.09 -9.19
CA SER A 124 -26.83 -0.05 -8.29
C SER A 124 -27.60 1.07 -9.00
N GLY A 125 -27.58 1.11 -10.33
CA GLY A 125 -28.13 2.19 -11.16
C GLY A 125 -27.18 3.38 -11.36
N LYS A 126 -26.03 3.39 -10.68
CA LYS A 126 -25.02 4.45 -10.86
C LYS A 126 -24.36 4.36 -12.23
N LYS A 127 -23.99 5.52 -12.77
CA LYS A 127 -23.36 5.67 -14.08
C LYS A 127 -21.95 6.23 -13.94
N TYR A 128 -21.01 5.61 -14.65
CA TYR A 128 -19.61 6.00 -14.65
C TYR A 128 -19.12 6.12 -16.10
N THR A 129 -18.44 7.21 -16.41
CA THR A 129 -17.66 7.35 -17.64
C THR A 129 -16.20 7.35 -17.24
N LEU A 130 -15.50 6.25 -17.52
CA LEU A 130 -14.16 6.05 -17.00
C LEU A 130 -13.12 6.68 -17.92
N ILE A 131 -12.25 7.50 -17.35
CA ILE A 131 -11.02 7.96 -18.00
C ILE A 131 -9.86 7.68 -17.07
N GLY A 132 -8.67 7.48 -17.61
CA GLY A 132 -7.53 7.17 -16.78
C GLY A 132 -6.22 7.07 -17.55
N GLY A 133 -5.15 6.89 -16.79
CA GLY A 133 -3.80 6.85 -17.31
C GLY A 133 -2.79 7.26 -16.25
N MET A 134 -1.56 7.45 -16.70
CA MET A 134 -0.45 7.94 -15.89
C MET A 134 -0.74 9.39 -15.45
N SER A 135 -0.78 9.64 -14.14
CA SER A 135 -1.11 10.94 -13.55
C SER A 135 0.13 11.72 -13.08
N GLY A 136 1.27 11.06 -12.93
CA GLY A 136 2.52 11.70 -12.52
C GLY A 136 3.53 10.71 -11.95
N LYS A 137 4.51 11.25 -11.25
CA LYS A 137 5.54 10.46 -10.55
C LYS A 137 5.36 10.47 -9.03
N ASN A 138 5.77 9.35 -8.47
CA ASN A 138 6.03 9.08 -7.08
C ASN A 138 6.97 10.14 -6.44
N THR A 139 6.90 10.40 -5.13
CA THR A 139 8.05 10.90 -4.34
C THR A 139 9.32 10.07 -4.52
N ASP A 140 9.20 8.75 -4.73
CA ASP A 140 10.29 7.82 -5.05
C ASP A 140 10.56 7.66 -6.55
N GLY A 141 9.93 8.49 -7.40
CA GLY A 141 10.10 8.48 -8.85
C GLY A 141 9.27 7.44 -9.61
N GLY A 142 8.64 6.49 -8.93
CA GLY A 142 7.80 5.45 -9.55
C GLY A 142 6.55 6.01 -10.22
N GLN A 143 6.04 5.39 -11.27
CA GLN A 143 4.90 5.92 -12.02
C GLN A 143 3.57 5.71 -11.25
N MET A 144 2.73 6.74 -11.25
CA MET A 144 1.39 6.71 -10.64
C MET A 144 0.31 6.72 -11.72
N PHE A 145 -0.73 5.93 -11.52
CA PHE A 145 -1.88 5.81 -12.41
C PHE A 145 -3.15 6.18 -11.66
N GLU A 146 -4.05 6.84 -12.37
CA GLU A 146 -5.36 7.22 -11.85
C GLU A 146 -6.45 6.86 -12.84
N ILE A 147 -7.61 6.46 -12.31
CA ILE A 147 -8.85 6.28 -13.08
C ILE A 147 -9.92 7.11 -12.38
N THR A 148 -10.60 7.97 -13.12
CA THR A 148 -11.61 8.90 -12.62
C THR A 148 -12.94 8.70 -13.36
N ASN A 149 -14.03 9.15 -12.74
CA ASN A 149 -15.33 9.25 -13.41
C ASN A 149 -15.46 10.64 -14.05
N SER A 150 -15.28 10.76 -15.36
CA SER A 150 -15.41 12.05 -16.05
C SER A 150 -16.85 12.58 -16.12
N GLY A 151 -17.84 11.78 -15.69
CA GLY A 151 -19.26 12.16 -15.68
C GLY A 151 -19.69 13.02 -14.49
N VAL A 152 -18.79 13.33 -13.55
CA VAL A 152 -19.09 14.14 -12.36
C VAL A 152 -18.28 15.45 -12.36
N LYS A 153 -18.84 16.49 -11.73
CA LYS A 153 -18.14 17.74 -11.46
C LYS A 153 -17.10 17.48 -10.36
N ASP A 154 -15.86 17.90 -10.58
CA ASP A 154 -14.70 17.68 -9.68
C ASP A 154 -14.40 16.18 -9.39
N PRO A 155 -13.99 15.43 -10.44
CA PRO A 155 -13.84 13.99 -10.34
C PRO A 155 -12.64 13.63 -9.46
N HIS A 156 -12.93 13.03 -8.32
CA HIS A 156 -11.92 12.38 -7.49
C HIS A 156 -11.52 11.03 -8.15
N PRO A 157 -10.26 10.58 -8.02
CA PRO A 157 -9.85 9.27 -8.50
C PRO A 157 -10.69 8.16 -7.87
N LEU A 158 -11.32 7.35 -8.72
CA LEU A 158 -11.92 6.06 -8.32
C LEU A 158 -10.82 5.06 -7.98
N TYR A 159 -9.73 5.11 -8.75
CA TYR A 159 -8.54 4.31 -8.52
C TYR A 159 -7.32 5.22 -8.56
N LYS A 160 -6.38 4.99 -7.65
CA LYS A 160 -5.06 5.62 -7.64
C LYS A 160 -4.03 4.59 -7.23
N PHE A 161 -3.24 4.12 -8.19
CA PHE A 161 -2.37 2.97 -7.98
C PHE A 161 -1.00 3.09 -8.63
N ARG A 162 -0.09 2.24 -8.16
CA ARG A 162 1.21 2.00 -8.78
C ARG A 162 1.32 0.58 -9.30
N LEU A 163 2.25 0.38 -10.22
CA LEU A 163 2.58 -0.93 -10.75
C LEU A 163 3.58 -1.64 -9.83
N ILE A 164 3.33 -2.91 -9.59
CA ILE A 164 4.26 -3.87 -9.02
C ILE A 164 4.47 -4.96 -10.06
N TYR A 165 5.70 -5.41 -10.26
CA TYR A 165 6.03 -6.39 -11.28
C TYR A 165 6.38 -7.73 -10.63
N SER A 166 5.78 -8.81 -11.14
CA SER A 166 6.13 -10.18 -10.76
C SER A 166 6.58 -10.97 -11.99
N PHE A 167 7.44 -11.96 -11.78
CA PHE A 167 8.04 -12.75 -12.85
C PHE A 167 7.94 -14.25 -12.53
N PRO A 168 7.76 -15.15 -13.52
CA PRO A 168 7.42 -16.55 -13.24
C PRO A 168 8.52 -17.37 -12.55
N ASN A 169 9.78 -16.93 -12.60
CA ASN A 169 10.92 -17.62 -11.99
C ASN A 169 11.50 -16.90 -10.78
N ASP A 170 10.85 -15.84 -10.31
CA ASP A 170 11.33 -15.05 -9.19
C ASP A 170 10.14 -14.71 -8.26
N PRO A 171 10.16 -15.15 -6.99
CA PRO A 171 9.09 -14.85 -6.04
C PRO A 171 9.06 -13.37 -5.61
N THR A 172 10.07 -12.58 -5.97
CA THR A 172 10.20 -11.18 -5.59
C THR A 172 9.20 -10.29 -6.35
N HIS A 173 8.53 -9.42 -5.60
CA HIS A 173 7.75 -8.32 -6.18
C HIS A 173 8.64 -7.10 -6.33
N TYR A 174 8.72 -6.59 -7.56
CA TYR A 174 9.55 -5.44 -7.88
C TYR A 174 8.71 -4.17 -7.96
N PHE A 175 9.23 -3.11 -7.36
CA PHE A 175 8.77 -1.73 -7.58
C PHE A 175 9.68 -1.06 -8.62
N ASP A 176 9.25 0.07 -9.18
CA ASP A 176 10.08 0.88 -10.06
C ASP A 176 10.21 2.33 -9.58
N ASN A 177 11.29 3.00 -10.01
CA ASN A 177 11.49 4.44 -9.86
C ASN A 177 11.45 5.16 -11.23
N GLY A 178 10.80 4.55 -12.22
CA GLY A 178 10.79 4.96 -13.62
C GLY A 178 11.98 4.49 -14.45
N CYS A 179 13.14 4.24 -13.84
CA CYS A 179 14.37 3.87 -14.54
C CYS A 179 14.85 2.46 -14.21
N LYS A 180 14.78 2.06 -12.94
CA LYS A 180 15.26 0.78 -12.43
C LYS A 180 14.19 0.08 -11.62
N PHE A 181 14.37 -1.23 -11.46
CA PHE A 181 13.62 -2.00 -10.49
C PHE A 181 14.28 -1.90 -9.12
N TRP A 182 13.45 -1.98 -8.11
CA TRP A 182 13.90 -2.10 -6.73
C TRP A 182 13.01 -3.06 -5.96
N GLN A 183 13.61 -3.73 -4.99
CA GLN A 183 12.92 -4.54 -3.99
C GLN A 183 13.24 -3.97 -2.62
N LEU A 184 12.29 -4.10 -1.70
CA LEU A 184 12.58 -3.89 -0.30
C LEU A 184 13.58 -4.98 0.14
N ASN A 185 14.59 -4.57 0.89
CA ASN A 185 15.50 -5.51 1.52
C ASN A 185 14.69 -6.36 2.51
N GLN A 186 14.64 -7.68 2.30
CA GLN A 186 13.82 -8.59 3.10
C GLN A 186 14.15 -8.50 4.58
N ASN A 187 15.44 -8.35 4.94
CA ASN A 187 15.87 -8.19 6.33
C ASN A 187 15.38 -6.86 6.93
N ALA A 188 15.40 -5.79 6.13
CA ALA A 188 14.86 -4.49 6.55
C ALA A 188 13.33 -4.55 6.71
N GLN A 189 12.64 -5.24 5.79
CA GLN A 189 11.19 -5.42 5.84
C GLN A 189 10.75 -6.25 7.05
N GLU A 190 11.43 -7.36 7.35
CA GLU A 190 11.16 -8.17 8.55
C GLU A 190 11.41 -7.38 9.83
N LYS A 191 12.48 -6.58 9.86
CA LYS A 191 12.78 -5.69 10.99
C LYS A 191 11.68 -4.65 11.17
N VAL A 192 11.30 -3.91 10.12
CA VAL A 192 10.22 -2.92 10.17
C VAL A 192 8.91 -3.57 10.61
N GLN A 193 8.50 -4.68 10.00
CA GLN A 193 7.28 -5.40 10.41
C GLN A 193 7.30 -5.81 11.88
N THR A 194 8.44 -6.30 12.36
CA THR A 194 8.62 -6.71 13.76
C THR A 194 8.49 -5.51 14.71
N GLU A 195 9.18 -4.41 14.41
CA GLU A 195 9.14 -3.19 15.24
C GLU A 195 7.76 -2.52 15.20
N THR A 196 7.12 -2.44 14.03
CA THR A 196 5.75 -1.96 13.87
C THR A 196 4.76 -2.83 14.64
N ARG A 197 4.93 -4.15 14.63
CA ARG A 197 4.07 -5.07 15.39
C ARG A 197 4.23 -4.90 16.90
N LYS A 198 5.45 -4.71 17.38
CA LYS A 198 5.73 -4.44 18.80
C LYS A 198 5.06 -3.13 19.23
N ALA A 199 5.30 -2.03 18.50
CA ALA A 199 4.69 -0.73 18.79
C ALA A 199 3.16 -0.77 18.69
N GLY A 200 2.62 -1.40 17.65
CA GLY A 200 1.18 -1.52 17.43
C GLY A 200 0.45 -2.24 18.57
N LYS A 201 1.05 -3.29 19.15
CA LYS A 201 0.48 -3.98 20.32
C LYS A 201 0.33 -3.04 21.51
N LEU A 202 1.39 -2.30 21.84
CA LEU A 202 1.39 -1.39 22.98
C LEU A 202 0.45 -0.21 22.75
N LEU A 203 0.49 0.41 21.56
CA LEU A 203 -0.43 1.49 21.20
C LEU A 203 -1.88 1.04 21.20
N PHE A 204 -2.17 -0.19 20.76
CA PHE A 204 -3.52 -0.76 20.81
C PHE A 204 -3.98 -0.94 22.24
N HIS A 205 -3.11 -1.49 23.10
CA HIS A 205 -3.40 -1.66 24.52
C HIS A 205 -3.73 -0.32 25.20
N LEU A 206 -2.94 0.72 24.93
CA LEU A 206 -3.14 2.05 25.51
C LEU A 206 -4.36 2.80 24.95
N SER A 207 -4.62 2.67 23.65
CA SER A 207 -5.68 3.44 22.97
C SER A 207 -7.03 2.74 22.91
N GLY A 208 -7.05 1.40 23.04
CA GLY A 208 -8.23 0.56 22.85
C GLY A 208 -8.82 0.60 21.44
N SER A 209 -8.15 1.24 20.47
CA SER A 209 -8.72 1.52 19.15
C SER A 209 -7.73 1.20 18.05
N ILE A 210 -8.00 0.10 17.32
CA ILE A 210 -7.15 -0.34 16.23
C ILE A 210 -7.04 0.71 15.11
N ARG A 211 -8.12 1.45 14.85
CA ARG A 211 -8.14 2.55 13.87
C ARG A 211 -7.14 3.65 14.25
N LYS A 212 -7.17 4.11 15.51
CA LYS A 212 -6.25 5.14 16.01
C LYS A 212 -4.78 4.71 15.91
N VAL A 213 -4.51 3.42 16.13
CA VAL A 213 -3.16 2.84 15.99
C VAL A 213 -2.69 2.83 14.55
N TYR A 214 -3.55 2.42 13.61
CA TYR A 214 -3.20 2.42 12.19
C TYR A 214 -2.89 3.83 11.68
N ASP A 215 -3.76 4.79 11.99
CA ASP A 215 -3.58 6.19 11.58
C ASP A 215 -2.27 6.75 12.15
N ALA A 216 -1.98 6.46 13.42
CA ALA A 216 -0.74 6.88 14.08
C ALA A 216 0.52 6.27 13.48
N LEU A 217 0.57 4.95 13.31
CA LEU A 217 1.75 4.28 12.74
C LEU A 217 2.00 4.75 11.31
N LEU A 218 0.94 4.94 10.51
CA LEU A 218 1.07 5.48 9.16
C LEU A 218 1.63 6.91 9.15
N ALA A 219 1.13 7.77 10.05
CA ALA A 219 1.62 9.14 10.20
C ALA A 219 3.10 9.22 10.63
N VAL A 220 3.59 8.23 11.37
CA VAL A 220 5.01 8.17 11.79
C VAL A 220 5.89 7.62 10.65
N MET A 221 5.51 6.49 10.06
CA MET A 221 6.29 5.83 8.99
C MET A 221 6.35 6.67 7.71
N SER A 222 5.39 7.56 7.47
CA SER A 222 5.45 8.51 6.35
C SER A 222 6.50 9.61 6.53
N LYS A 223 6.99 9.85 7.76
CA LYS A 223 7.95 10.91 8.08
C LYS A 223 9.37 10.40 8.32
N LYS A 224 9.52 9.13 8.69
CA LYS A 224 10.81 8.50 9.00
C LYS A 224 10.85 7.09 8.40
N SER A 225 11.92 6.80 7.66
CA SER A 225 12.19 5.47 7.09
C SER A 225 12.66 4.47 8.15
N HIS A 226 13.36 4.94 9.18
CA HIS A 226 13.90 4.09 10.25
C HIS A 226 13.35 4.48 11.61
N CYS A 227 12.48 3.64 12.17
CA CYS A 227 12.04 3.74 13.54
C CYS A 227 12.10 2.35 14.19
N ASP A 228 12.71 2.27 15.37
CA ASP A 228 12.52 1.12 16.25
C ASP A 228 11.14 1.16 16.93
N ALA A 229 10.78 0.10 17.64
CA ALA A 229 9.49 0.04 18.34
C ALA A 229 9.31 1.15 19.38
N ILE A 230 10.39 1.64 19.99
CA ILE A 230 10.34 2.69 21.00
C ILE A 230 9.95 4.02 20.34
N GLU A 231 10.60 4.39 19.26
CA GLU A 231 10.27 5.59 18.49
C GLU A 231 8.87 5.53 17.89
N LEU A 232 8.50 4.38 17.29
CA LEU A 232 7.16 4.17 16.75
C LEU A 232 6.09 4.31 17.84
N THR A 233 6.35 3.79 19.05
CA THR A 233 5.44 3.91 20.18
C THR A 233 5.33 5.36 20.64
N LEU A 234 6.44 6.07 20.83
CA LEU A 234 6.40 7.44 21.35
C LEU A 234 5.76 8.42 20.36
N GLU A 235 6.17 8.37 19.10
CA GLU A 235 5.58 9.24 18.06
C GLU A 235 4.13 8.83 17.73
N GLY A 236 3.83 7.53 17.74
CA GLY A 236 2.47 7.05 17.58
C GLY A 236 1.56 7.51 18.72
N LEU A 237 2.04 7.45 19.96
CA LEU A 237 1.30 7.89 21.14
C LEU A 237 1.06 9.40 21.12
N LYS A 238 2.05 10.21 20.72
CA LYS A 238 1.86 11.66 20.47
C LYS A 238 0.71 11.91 19.50
N HIS A 239 0.67 11.16 18.40
CA HIS A 239 -0.41 11.29 17.43
C HIS A 239 -1.75 10.95 18.09
N ILE A 240 -1.86 9.79 18.74
CA ILE A 240 -3.10 9.34 19.40
C ILE A 240 -3.62 10.35 20.44
N ILE A 241 -2.73 10.96 21.23
CA ILE A 241 -3.10 11.96 22.25
C ILE A 241 -3.91 13.11 21.64
N THR A 242 -3.58 13.53 20.41
CA THR A 242 -4.24 14.69 19.77
C THR A 242 -5.72 14.47 19.43
N PHE A 243 -6.19 13.23 19.40
CA PHE A 243 -7.57 12.86 19.07
C PHE A 243 -8.15 11.77 20.00
N SER A 244 -7.59 11.65 21.20
CA SER A 244 -8.10 10.73 22.23
C SER A 244 -8.92 11.46 23.27
N ASP A 245 -10.06 10.88 23.63
CA ASP A 245 -10.90 11.37 24.74
C ASP A 245 -10.21 11.18 26.10
N ASN A 246 -9.20 10.30 26.17
CA ASN A 246 -8.37 10.07 27.36
C ASN A 246 -6.96 10.69 27.23
N CYS A 247 -6.87 11.90 26.68
CA CYS A 247 -5.59 12.57 26.41
C CYS A 247 -4.74 12.78 27.68
N GLY A 248 -5.36 12.99 28.84
CA GLY A 248 -4.65 13.20 30.11
C GLY A 248 -3.85 11.98 30.57
N HIS A 249 -4.48 10.80 30.63
CA HIS A 249 -3.79 9.56 30.99
C HIS A 249 -2.72 9.20 29.97
N LEU A 250 -3.01 9.33 28.67
CA LEU A 250 -2.04 9.03 27.62
C LEU A 250 -0.84 9.99 27.63
N SER A 251 -1.05 11.26 27.97
CA SER A 251 0.04 12.23 28.14
C SER A 251 0.92 11.88 29.35
N PHE A 252 0.32 11.42 30.45
CA PHE A 252 1.06 10.92 31.60
C PHE A 252 1.91 9.69 31.24
N VAL A 253 1.32 8.70 30.56
CA VAL A 253 2.06 7.51 30.08
C VAL A 253 3.18 7.90 29.12
N TYR A 254 2.91 8.82 28.18
CA TYR A 254 3.92 9.32 27.25
C TYR A 254 5.12 9.94 27.98
N ASN A 255 4.89 10.84 28.94
CA ASN A 255 5.96 11.49 29.69
C ASN A 255 6.78 10.46 30.48
N LYS A 256 6.11 9.49 31.11
CA LYS A 256 6.79 8.39 31.81
C LYS A 256 7.66 7.53 30.89
N LEU A 257 7.15 7.16 29.72
CA LEU A 257 7.96 6.42 28.72
C LEU A 257 9.13 7.26 28.19
N MET A 258 8.98 8.58 28.08
CA MET A 258 10.06 9.49 27.72
C MET A 258 11.14 9.56 28.81
N ASP A 259 10.74 9.64 30.08
CA ASP A 259 11.66 9.67 31.21
C ASP A 259 12.47 8.36 31.28
N LEU A 260 11.80 7.21 31.11
CA LEU A 260 12.45 5.90 31.03
C LEU A 260 13.43 5.78 29.85
N LYS A 261 13.07 6.36 28.69
CA LYS A 261 13.99 6.42 27.52
C LYS A 261 15.22 7.27 27.82
N GLN A 262 15.10 8.34 28.59
CA GLN A 262 16.22 9.24 28.93
C GLN A 262 17.12 8.67 30.03
N SER A 263 16.57 7.95 30.99
CA SER A 263 17.31 7.37 32.10
C SER A 263 18.10 6.10 31.74
N ASP A 264 17.82 5.50 30.56
CA ASP A 264 18.33 4.19 30.12
C ASP A 264 18.18 3.07 31.18
N SER A 265 17.17 3.23 32.04
CA SER A 265 16.89 2.35 33.18
C SER A 265 15.39 2.13 33.28
N VAL A 266 14.96 0.88 33.16
CA VAL A 266 13.55 0.49 33.19
C VAL A 266 13.26 -0.36 34.42
N ASP A 267 12.39 0.14 35.30
CA ASP A 267 11.71 -0.70 36.28
C ASP A 267 10.54 -1.41 35.58
N PHE A 268 10.63 -2.74 35.50
CA PHE A 268 9.63 -3.57 34.84
C PHE A 268 8.27 -3.53 35.54
N ALA A 269 8.25 -3.40 36.87
CA ALA A 269 7.01 -3.28 37.63
C ALA A 269 6.34 -1.93 37.38
N GLU A 270 7.12 -0.84 37.29
CA GLU A 270 6.61 0.48 36.92
C GLU A 270 6.03 0.46 35.49
N LEU A 271 6.73 -0.18 34.54
CA LEU A 271 6.28 -0.28 33.15
C LEU A 271 4.97 -1.07 33.00
N LEU A 272 4.85 -2.19 33.72
CA LEU A 272 3.62 -3.00 33.76
C LEU A 272 2.45 -2.22 34.34
N ALA A 273 2.68 -1.52 35.45
CA ALA A 273 1.67 -0.67 36.10
C ALA A 273 1.21 0.48 35.19
N LEU A 274 2.14 1.11 34.45
CA LEU A 274 1.82 2.15 33.46
C LEU A 274 0.92 1.64 32.34
N CYS A 275 1.04 0.36 31.99
CA CYS A 275 0.19 -0.29 31.00
C CYS A 275 -1.07 -0.92 31.62
N GLY A 276 -1.28 -0.87 32.94
CA GLY A 276 -2.39 -1.56 33.59
C GLY A 276 -2.33 -3.09 33.44
N LEU A 277 -1.13 -3.64 33.30
CA LEU A 277 -0.84 -5.07 33.17
C LEU A 277 -0.29 -5.57 34.51
N ASN A 278 -1.14 -5.68 35.53
CA ASN A 278 -0.77 -6.21 36.84
C ASN A 278 -1.20 -7.67 37.00
#